data_AF-A0A4R2HBP8-F1
#
_entry.id   AF-A0A4R2HBP8-F1
#
_cell.length_a   1.000
_cell.length_b   1.000
_cell.length_c   1.000
_cell.angle_alpha   90.00
_cell.angle_beta   90.00
_cell.angle_gamma   90.00
#
_symmetry.space_group_name_H-M   'P 1'
#
loop_
_entity.id
_entity.type
_entity.pdbx_description
1 polymer ?
#
loop_
_entity_poly.entity_id
_entity_poly.type
_entity_poly.pdbx_seq_one_letter_code
_entity_poly.pdbx_strand_id
1 'polypeptide(L)'
;MRREPFPLLSELPPELKNVILDFHWDVALLHRLELPVVELRVAELAWQLRLPFWAWDGRPFQVTPLEVAAEPEVYAEQYARTMAADLRYPLDVVRRPDGRITILDGVHRLLRAHLDRLESVRARVLEWEELDAIAVRR
;
A
#
# COMPACT_ATOMS: atom_id res chain seq x y z
N MET A 1 22.47 2.91 -14.39
CA MET A 1 21.15 3.55 -14.63
C MET A 1 20.58 3.98 -13.29
N ARG A 2 19.93 5.15 -13.22
CA ARG A 2 19.44 5.71 -11.95
C ARG A 2 17.93 5.49 -11.85
N ARG A 3 17.41 5.19 -10.65
CA ARG A 3 15.96 5.09 -10.42
C ARG A 3 15.31 6.46 -10.62
N GLU A 4 14.14 6.48 -11.25
CA GLU A 4 13.33 7.69 -11.32
C GLU A 4 12.76 8.02 -9.93
N PRO A 5 12.73 9.30 -9.50
CA PRO A 5 12.14 9.67 -8.22
C PRO A 5 10.63 9.38 -8.21
N PHE A 6 10.07 9.10 -7.03
CA PHE A 6 8.63 8.94 -6.89
C PHE A 6 7.90 10.22 -7.37
N PRO A 7 6.83 10.12 -8.20
CA PRO A 7 6.26 11.30 -8.87
C PRO A 7 5.80 12.42 -7.93
N LEU A 8 5.34 12.06 -6.72
CA LEU A 8 4.84 13.01 -5.72
C LEU A 8 5.80 13.15 -4.53
N LEU A 9 7.10 12.89 -4.73
CA LEU A 9 8.09 12.87 -3.64
C LEU A 9 8.16 14.20 -2.86
N SER A 10 7.99 15.33 -3.54
CA SER A 10 7.99 16.66 -2.89
C SER A 10 6.75 16.95 -2.06
N GLU A 11 5.64 16.28 -2.34
CA GLU A 11 4.35 16.45 -1.66
C GLU A 11 4.13 15.40 -0.56
N LEU A 12 5.06 14.44 -0.42
CA LEU A 12 4.93 13.33 0.50
C LEU A 12 4.96 13.81 1.96
N PRO A 13 3.90 13.59 2.75
CA PRO A 13 3.87 14.01 4.15
C PRO A 13 4.92 13.24 4.97
N PRO A 14 5.40 13.82 6.09
CA PRO A 14 6.46 13.22 6.89
C PRO A 14 6.16 11.78 7.33
N GLU A 15 4.92 11.47 7.70
CA GLU A 15 4.53 10.11 8.12
C GLU A 15 4.65 9.05 7.02
N LEU A 16 4.66 9.44 5.74
CA LEU A 16 4.78 8.51 4.61
C LEU A 16 6.21 8.32 4.10
N LYS A 17 7.19 9.13 4.53
CA LYS A 17 8.58 9.08 4.02
C LYS A 17 9.27 7.73 4.20
N ASN A 18 8.89 6.98 5.23
CA ASN A 18 9.43 5.64 5.51
C ASN A 18 8.43 4.52 5.19
N VAL A 19 7.40 4.83 4.39
CA VAL A 19 6.35 3.89 3.99
C VAL A 19 6.29 3.79 2.48
N ILE A 20 6.20 4.93 1.80
CA ILE A 20 6.33 5.03 0.34
C ILE A 20 7.81 4.99 -0.04
N LEU A 21 8.13 4.36 -1.17
CA LEU A 21 9.49 4.34 -1.71
C LEU A 21 9.84 5.72 -2.29
N ASP A 22 11.10 6.13 -2.16
CA ASP A 22 11.58 7.43 -2.67
C ASP A 22 11.77 7.45 -4.20
N PHE A 23 11.56 6.31 -4.85
CA PHE A 23 11.62 6.14 -6.29
C PHE A 23 10.30 5.62 -6.86
N HIS A 24 10.08 5.85 -8.15
CA HIS A 24 8.93 5.35 -8.87
C HIS A 24 9.06 3.84 -9.12
N TRP A 25 8.10 3.06 -8.61
CA TRP A 25 8.00 1.63 -8.91
C TRP A 25 6.83 1.35 -9.86
N ASP A 26 7.02 0.33 -10.71
CA ASP A 26 6.04 -0.14 -11.67
C ASP A 26 5.27 -1.34 -11.09
N VAL A 27 3.95 -1.17 -10.95
CA VAL A 27 3.05 -2.21 -10.43
C VAL A 27 2.98 -3.43 -11.36
N ALA A 28 3.08 -3.24 -12.68
CA ALA A 28 3.10 -4.36 -13.63
C ALA A 28 4.41 -5.16 -13.52
N LEU A 29 5.55 -4.52 -13.24
CA LEU A 29 6.79 -5.24 -12.92
C LEU A 29 6.65 -6.02 -11.62
N LEU A 30 6.13 -5.38 -10.57
CA LEU A 30 5.84 -6.04 -9.28
C LEU A 30 4.94 -7.27 -9.46
N HIS A 31 3.90 -7.16 -10.28
CA HIS A 31 2.96 -8.26 -10.51
C HIS A 31 3.54 -9.43 -11.29
N ARG A 32 4.60 -9.22 -12.09
CA ARG A 32 5.32 -10.27 -12.83
C ARG A 32 6.30 -11.06 -11.97
N LEU A 33 6.65 -10.58 -10.78
CA LEU A 33 7.55 -11.29 -9.89
C LEU A 33 6.86 -12.53 -9.31
N GLU A 34 7.60 -13.64 -9.31
CA GLU A 34 7.22 -14.86 -8.59
C GLU A 34 7.64 -14.73 -7.12
N LEU A 35 6.84 -14.01 -6.35
CA LEU A 35 7.08 -13.80 -4.92
C LEU A 35 6.35 -14.84 -4.05
N PRO A 36 6.93 -15.28 -2.93
CA PRO A 36 6.27 -16.18 -2.01
C PRO A 36 5.02 -15.52 -1.41
N VAL A 37 3.93 -16.27 -1.32
CA VAL A 37 2.71 -15.83 -0.63
C VAL A 37 2.76 -16.34 0.80
N VAL A 38 2.67 -15.42 1.76
CA VAL A 38 2.61 -15.71 3.19
C VAL A 38 1.32 -15.16 3.80
N GLU A 39 0.94 -15.65 4.96
CA GLU A 39 -0.12 -15.02 5.77
C GLU A 39 0.51 -14.05 6.76
N LEU A 40 0.01 -12.81 6.76
CA LEU A 40 0.38 -11.77 7.72
C LEU A 40 -0.82 -11.43 8.58
N ARG A 41 -0.60 -11.13 9.86
CA ARG A 41 -1.72 -10.71 10.71
C ARG A 41 -2.17 -9.32 10.29
N VAL A 42 -3.48 -9.10 10.16
CA VAL A 42 -4.03 -7.78 9.84
C VAL A 42 -3.56 -6.75 10.87
N ALA A 43 -3.46 -7.14 12.15
CA ALA A 43 -2.97 -6.28 13.23
C ALA A 43 -1.54 -5.75 13.00
N GLU A 44 -0.68 -6.48 12.30
CA GLU A 44 0.70 -6.05 11.99
C GLU A 44 0.75 -4.97 10.90
N LEU A 45 -0.28 -4.90 10.06
CA LEU A 45 -0.40 -3.96 8.95
C LEU A 45 -1.36 -2.80 9.26
N ALA A 46 -2.27 -2.97 10.22
CA ALA A 46 -3.35 -2.03 10.52
C ALA A 46 -2.89 -0.62 10.92
N TRP A 47 -1.64 -0.45 11.38
CA TRP A 47 -1.06 0.88 11.62
C TRP A 47 -1.01 1.73 10.34
N GLN A 48 -0.83 1.10 9.17
CA GLN A 48 -0.79 1.78 7.87
C GLN A 48 -2.15 2.38 7.49
N LEU A 49 -3.25 1.85 8.02
CA LEU A 49 -4.60 2.37 7.76
C LEU A 49 -4.84 3.76 8.37
N ARG A 50 -3.92 4.24 9.22
CA ARG A 50 -3.91 5.61 9.77
C ARG A 50 -3.07 6.58 8.94
N LEU A 51 -2.52 6.15 7.81
CA LEU A 51 -1.67 6.97 6.96
C LEU A 51 -2.45 7.53 5.77
N PRO A 52 -2.16 8.77 5.33
CA PRO A 52 -2.95 9.43 4.31
C PRO A 52 -2.54 8.95 2.91
N PHE A 53 -3.10 7.83 2.46
CA PHE A 53 -2.75 7.27 1.14
C PHE A 53 -3.52 7.89 -0.03
N TRP A 54 -4.71 8.42 0.22
CA TRP A 54 -5.63 8.78 -0.86
C TRP A 54 -5.75 10.28 -1.04
N ALA A 55 -5.91 10.66 -2.31
CA ALA A 55 -6.18 12.03 -2.70
C ALA A 55 -7.62 12.41 -2.33
N TRP A 56 -7.82 13.69 -2.03
CA TRP A 56 -9.13 14.29 -1.80
C TRP A 56 -9.11 15.73 -2.29
N ASP A 57 -10.19 16.14 -2.98
CA ASP A 57 -10.33 17.49 -3.54
C ASP A 57 -9.12 17.92 -4.40
N GLY A 58 -8.64 17.01 -5.25
CA GLY A 58 -7.52 17.25 -6.16
C GLY A 58 -6.13 17.29 -5.50
N ARG A 59 -6.03 17.09 -4.18
CA ARG A 59 -4.74 17.08 -3.46
C ARG A 59 -4.36 15.65 -3.06
N PRO A 60 -3.10 15.23 -3.26
CA PRO A 60 -2.65 13.91 -2.84
C PRO A 60 -2.49 13.82 -1.32
N PHE A 61 -2.48 12.59 -0.79
CA PHE A 61 -2.19 12.29 0.62
C PHE A 61 -3.03 13.09 1.63
N GLN A 62 -4.35 13.12 1.44
CA GLN A 62 -5.26 13.86 2.33
C GLN A 62 -6.10 12.96 3.23
N VAL A 63 -6.40 11.73 2.79
CA VAL A 63 -7.37 10.87 3.46
C VAL A 63 -6.76 9.52 3.77
N THR A 64 -6.98 9.08 5.02
CA THR A 64 -6.58 7.77 5.52
C THR A 64 -7.65 6.72 5.23
N PRO A 65 -7.26 5.44 5.09
CA PRO A 65 -8.22 4.35 5.01
C PRO A 65 -9.23 4.29 6.17
N LEU A 66 -8.82 4.62 7.40
CA LEU A 66 -9.73 4.63 8.54
C LEU A 66 -10.75 5.79 8.49
N GLU A 67 -10.39 6.95 7.97
CA GLU A 67 -11.36 8.04 7.74
C GLU A 67 -12.42 7.62 6.70
N VAL A 68 -12.01 6.95 5.63
CA VAL A 68 -12.95 6.39 4.65
C VAL A 68 -13.92 5.37 5.26
N ALA A 69 -13.43 4.55 6.19
CA ALA A 69 -14.28 3.62 6.93
C ALA A 69 -15.23 4.32 7.91
N ALA A 70 -14.80 5.42 8.52
CA ALA A 70 -15.60 6.19 9.47
C ALA A 70 -16.69 7.04 8.79
N GLU A 71 -16.39 7.58 7.60
CA GLU A 71 -17.27 8.49 6.85
C GLU A 71 -17.52 7.97 5.41
N PRO A 72 -18.18 6.81 5.25
CA PRO A 72 -18.34 6.17 3.95
C PRO A 72 -19.18 6.99 2.95
N GLU A 73 -20.08 7.84 3.44
CA GLU A 73 -20.88 8.72 2.58
C GLU A 73 -20.07 9.89 2.02
N VAL A 74 -19.12 10.42 2.81
CA VAL A 74 -18.21 11.50 2.38
C VAL A 74 -17.20 10.96 1.38
N TYR A 75 -16.59 9.81 1.69
CA TYR A 75 -15.55 9.19 0.87
C TYR A 75 -16.09 8.03 0.00
N ALA A 76 -17.27 8.22 -0.57
CA ALA A 76 -18.04 7.16 -1.24
C ALA A 76 -17.27 6.38 -2.31
N GLU A 77 -16.44 7.05 -3.12
CA GLU A 77 -15.65 6.38 -4.15
C GLU A 77 -14.62 5.41 -3.55
N GLN A 78 -13.84 5.88 -2.56
CA GLN A 78 -12.82 5.04 -1.91
C GLN A 78 -13.44 3.92 -1.10
N TYR A 79 -14.59 4.20 -0.45
CA TYR A 79 -15.34 3.18 0.27
C TYR A 79 -15.89 2.12 -0.69
N ALA A 80 -16.49 2.52 -1.82
CA ALA A 80 -16.98 1.59 -2.83
C ALA A 80 -15.86 0.71 -3.39
N ARG A 81 -14.69 1.29 -3.70
CA ARG A 81 -13.50 0.52 -4.14
C ARG A 81 -13.01 -0.46 -3.07
N THR A 82 -13.07 -0.07 -1.80
CA THR A 82 -12.75 -0.96 -0.67
C THR A 82 -13.72 -2.13 -0.62
N MET A 83 -15.02 -1.86 -0.71
CA MET A 83 -16.04 -2.92 -0.65
C MET A 83 -16.02 -3.85 -1.86
N ALA A 84 -15.58 -3.35 -3.02
CA ALA A 84 -15.37 -4.15 -4.23
C ALA A 84 -14.02 -4.90 -4.27
N ALA A 85 -13.12 -4.67 -3.32
CA ALA A 85 -11.80 -5.27 -3.32
C ALA A 85 -11.88 -6.79 -3.06
N ASP A 86 -11.33 -7.58 -3.98
CA ASP A 86 -11.33 -9.04 -3.89
C ASP A 86 -10.14 -9.54 -3.06
N LEU A 87 -10.44 -10.13 -1.90
CA LEU A 87 -9.46 -10.65 -0.95
C LEU A 87 -8.83 -11.99 -1.37
N ARG A 88 -9.26 -12.60 -2.48
CA ARG A 88 -8.57 -13.77 -3.05
C ARG A 88 -7.18 -13.41 -3.58
N TYR A 89 -6.99 -12.16 -3.97
CA TYR A 89 -5.70 -11.64 -4.43
C TYR A 89 -4.87 -11.12 -3.25
N PRO A 90 -3.58 -11.50 -3.15
CA PRO A 90 -2.74 -11.06 -2.05
C PRO A 90 -2.47 -9.54 -2.10
N LEU A 91 -2.06 -8.99 -0.95
CA LEU A 91 -1.38 -7.70 -0.90
C LEU A 91 0.02 -7.84 -1.51
N ASP A 92 0.57 -6.75 -2.03
CA ASP A 92 2.01 -6.68 -2.30
C ASP A 92 2.66 -5.80 -1.25
N VAL A 93 3.69 -6.32 -0.59
CA VAL A 93 4.39 -5.64 0.49
C VAL A 93 5.89 -5.76 0.31
N VAL A 94 6.63 -4.86 0.93
CA VAL A 94 8.10 -4.94 1.04
C VAL A 94 8.50 -5.11 2.49
N ARG A 95 9.45 -6.01 2.74
CA ARG A 95 10.17 -6.08 4.01
C ARG A 95 11.25 -5.02 4.02
N ARG A 96 11.21 -4.09 4.96
CA ARG A 96 12.20 -3.02 5.13
C ARG A 96 13.43 -3.51 5.91
N PRO A 97 14.59 -2.82 5.81
CA PRO A 97 15.80 -3.21 6.52
C PRO A 97 15.66 -3.21 8.05
N ASP A 98 14.71 -2.44 8.59
CA ASP A 98 14.37 -2.41 10.02
C ASP A 98 13.36 -3.50 10.43
N GLY A 99 13.03 -4.42 9.52
CA GLY A 99 12.10 -5.52 9.72
C GLY A 99 10.61 -5.16 9.56
N ARG A 100 10.26 -3.87 9.38
CA ARG A 100 8.87 -3.47 9.15
C ARG A 100 8.38 -3.94 7.78
N ILE A 101 7.09 -4.27 7.70
CA ILE A 101 6.41 -4.59 6.44
C ILE A 101 5.58 -3.37 6.03
N THR A 102 5.83 -2.84 4.83
CA THR A 102 5.07 -1.71 4.28
C THR A 102 4.43 -2.07 2.95
N ILE A 103 3.24 -1.56 2.69
CA ILE A 103 2.45 -1.90 1.50
C ILE A 103 3.01 -1.22 0.23
N LEU A 104 3.08 -1.98 -0.85
CA LEU A 104 3.39 -1.50 -2.21
C LEU A 104 2.13 -1.42 -3.07
N ASP A 105 1.20 -2.38 -2.90
CA ASP A 105 -0.12 -2.40 -3.52
C ASP A 105 -1.15 -3.10 -2.62
N GLY A 106 -2.40 -2.65 -2.70
CA GLY A 106 -3.54 -3.29 -2.04
C GLY A 106 -4.07 -2.60 -0.79
N VAL A 107 -3.91 -1.28 -0.65
CA VAL A 107 -4.46 -0.52 0.50
C VAL A 107 -5.97 -0.77 0.68
N HIS A 108 -6.74 -0.79 -0.42
CA HIS A 108 -8.17 -1.13 -0.39
C HIS A 108 -8.44 -2.55 0.14
N ARG A 109 -7.60 -3.54 -0.23
CA ARG A 109 -7.71 -4.92 0.26
C ARG A 109 -7.38 -5.02 1.75
N LEU A 110 -6.37 -4.28 2.22
CA LEU A 110 -6.04 -4.23 3.65
C LEU A 110 -7.19 -3.60 4.46
N LEU A 111 -7.76 -2.49 3.99
CA LEU A 111 -8.91 -1.88 4.65
C LEU A 111 -10.12 -2.82 4.66
N ARG A 112 -10.39 -3.50 3.54
CA ARG A 112 -11.47 -4.47 3.45
C ARG A 112 -11.33 -5.60 4.45
N ALA A 113 -10.14 -6.20 4.56
CA ALA A 113 -9.85 -7.25 5.54
C ALA A 113 -10.01 -6.75 6.99
N HIS A 114 -9.63 -5.50 7.26
CA HIS A 114 -9.82 -4.87 8.57
C HIS A 114 -11.31 -4.71 8.92
N LEU A 115 -12.13 -4.23 7.97
CA LEU A 115 -13.59 -4.09 8.14
C LEU A 115 -14.28 -5.45 8.36
N ASP A 116 -13.85 -6.47 7.63
CA ASP A 116 -14.34 -7.85 7.77
C ASP A 116 -13.81 -8.54 9.05
N ARG A 117 -12.98 -7.86 9.85
CA ARG A 117 -12.35 -8.36 11.07
C ARG A 117 -11.58 -9.67 10.87
N LEU A 118 -10.93 -9.80 9.71
CA LEU A 118 -10.07 -10.95 9.45
C LEU A 118 -8.83 -10.91 10.35
N GLU A 119 -8.41 -12.08 10.81
CA GLU A 119 -7.19 -12.21 11.60
C GLU A 119 -5.93 -12.02 10.74
N SER A 120 -5.96 -12.57 9.53
CA SER A 120 -4.84 -12.58 8.59
C SER A 120 -5.24 -12.19 7.17
N VAL A 121 -4.24 -11.79 6.39
CA VAL A 121 -4.32 -11.54 4.95
C VAL A 121 -3.17 -12.24 4.24
N ARG A 122 -3.42 -12.66 3.00
CA ARG A 122 -2.37 -13.17 2.12
C ARG A 122 -1.57 -11.99 1.57
N ALA A 123 -0.25 -12.10 1.60
CA ALA A 123 0.66 -11.08 1.07
C ALA A 123 1.81 -11.73 0.29
N ARG A 124 2.19 -11.12 -0.83
CA ARG A 124 3.45 -11.36 -1.52
C ARG A 124 4.49 -10.41 -0.94
N VAL A 125 5.60 -10.96 -0.45
CA VAL A 125 6.66 -10.18 0.20
C VAL A 125 7.82 -10.03 -0.76
N LEU A 126 8.14 -8.80 -1.13
CA LEU A 126 9.36 -8.41 -1.81
C LEU A 126 10.44 -8.09 -0.76
N GLU A 127 11.63 -8.64 -0.92
CA GLU A 127 12.75 -8.29 -0.05
C GLU A 127 13.38 -6.96 -0.48
N TRP A 128 13.92 -6.19 0.47
CA TRP A 128 14.40 -4.82 0.23
C TRP A 128 15.47 -4.74 -0.86
N GLU A 129 16.33 -5.76 -0.90
CA GLU A 129 17.44 -5.89 -1.82
C GLU A 129 16.97 -6.09 -3.27
N GLU A 130 15.72 -6.51 -3.48
CA GLU A 130 15.14 -6.82 -4.78
C GLU A 130 14.33 -5.66 -5.39
N LEU A 131 14.27 -4.51 -4.71
CA LEU A 131 13.53 -3.32 -5.15
C LEU A 131 13.88 -2.84 -6.57
N ASP A 132 15.08 -3.17 -7.04
CA ASP A 132 15.51 -2.88 -8.40
C ASP A 132 14.71 -3.66 -9.46
N ALA A 133 14.07 -4.76 -9.12
CA ALA A 133 13.24 -5.52 -10.06
C ALA A 133 11.96 -4.76 -10.47
N ILE A 134 11.53 -3.79 -9.67
CA ILE A 134 10.29 -3.01 -9.89
C ILE A 134 10.55 -1.53 -10.17
N ALA A 135 11.80 -1.06 -10.10
CA ALA A 135 12.13 0.34 -10.26
C ALA A 135 12.03 0.81 -11.72
N VAL A 136 11.34 1.93 -11.94
CA VAL A 136 11.39 2.67 -13.21
C VAL A 136 12.76 3.35 -13.33
N ARG A 137 13.39 3.24 -14.50
CA ARG A 137 14.76 3.70 -14.74
C ARG A 137 14.85 4.62 -15.94
N ARG A 138 15.76 5.59 -15.81
CA ARG A 138 16.23 6.49 -16.86
C ARG A 138 17.76 6.46 -16.96
#